data_AF-Q0SWL6-F1
#
_entry.id   AF-Q0SWL6-F1
#
_cell.length_a   1.000
_cell.length_b   1.000
_cell.length_c   1.000
_cell.angle_alpha   90.00
_cell.angle_beta   90.00
_cell.angle_gamma   90.00
#
_symmetry.space_group_name_H-M   'P 1'
#
loop_
_entity.id
_entity.type
_entity.pdbx_description
1 polymer ?
#
loop_
_entity_poly.entity_id
_entity_poly.type
_entity_poly.pdbx_seq_one_letter_code
_entity_poly.pdbx_strand_id
1 'polypeptide(L)'
;MKEHAIFLEAGLGPKNSKLAKELDKCKGNLEKLLFDVVKLSKGRVRQSIVDSGEVFTEYTLETEKKTEHYTGININSKITTMEKDLMCAPKKGIDSKVASCVKDINNKAIKLIDELIDLKMKILDDVLCCKIFTSNYPSLVEHTIEEAKLYRSYIDEVDISKTEAFWNEIMMEHSLYILIYLLFFMII
;
A
#
# COMPACT_ATOMS: atom_id res chain seq x y z
N MET A 1 -0.26 -0.68 -0.25
CA MET A 1 1.20 -0.91 -0.50
C MET A 1 1.95 0.40 -0.71
N LYS A 2 1.42 1.36 -1.48
CA LYS A 2 1.92 2.75 -1.54
C LYS A 2 2.06 3.35 -0.14
N GLU A 3 1.06 3.12 0.69
CA GLU A 3 0.93 3.58 2.08
C GLU A 3 2.04 2.99 2.96
N HIS A 4 2.41 1.73 2.75
CA HIS A 4 3.51 1.11 3.50
C HIS A 4 4.83 1.82 3.24
N ALA A 5 5.09 2.22 1.99
CA ALA A 5 6.29 3.00 1.66
C ALA A 5 6.27 4.37 2.36
N ILE A 6 5.10 5.03 2.39
CA ILE A 6 4.90 6.32 3.10
C ILE A 6 5.16 6.17 4.60
N PHE A 7 4.58 5.16 5.25
CA PHE A 7 4.74 4.96 6.70
C PHE A 7 6.19 4.62 7.07
N LEU A 8 6.84 3.76 6.29
CA LEU A 8 8.25 3.45 6.49
C LEU A 8 9.12 4.70 6.34
N GLU A 9 8.87 5.52 5.31
CA GLU A 9 9.62 6.75 5.06
C GLU A 9 9.40 7.78 6.17
N ALA A 10 8.16 7.96 6.63
CA ALA A 10 7.82 8.88 7.71
C ALA A 10 8.52 8.53 9.03
N GLY A 11 8.82 7.25 9.24
CA GLY A 11 9.56 6.79 10.42
C GLY A 11 11.08 6.94 10.31
N LEU A 12 11.64 7.42 9.19
CA LEU A 12 13.08 7.60 9.01
C LEU A 12 13.53 9.00 9.38
N GLY A 13 14.60 9.08 10.18
CA GLY A 13 15.26 10.36 10.46
C GLY A 13 16.10 10.89 9.28
N PRO A 14 16.50 12.17 9.30
CA PRO A 14 17.23 12.83 8.20
C PRO A 14 18.54 12.12 7.77
N LYS A 15 19.20 11.44 8.71
CA LYS A 15 20.43 10.67 8.45
C LYS A 15 20.21 9.53 7.43
N ASN A 16 18.98 9.03 7.32
CA ASN A 16 18.60 7.95 6.41
C ASN A 16 17.99 8.48 5.09
N SER A 17 18.31 9.72 4.68
CA SER A 17 17.74 10.37 3.49
C SER A 17 17.91 9.58 2.19
N LYS A 18 18.97 8.78 2.05
CA LYS A 18 19.14 7.88 0.88
C LYS A 18 18.08 6.80 0.85
N LEU A 19 17.81 6.17 2.00
CA LEU A 19 16.79 5.15 2.14
C LEU A 19 15.38 5.74 1.97
N ALA A 20 15.15 6.94 2.51
CA ALA A 20 13.91 7.69 2.29
C ALA A 20 13.65 7.92 0.78
N LYS A 21 14.68 8.30 0.01
CA LYS A 21 14.57 8.43 -1.46
C LYS A 21 14.31 7.11 -2.18
N GLU A 22 14.86 5.98 -1.67
CA GLU A 22 14.56 4.65 -2.22
C GLU A 22 13.07 4.30 -2.01
N LEU A 23 12.52 4.60 -0.82
CA LEU A 23 11.09 4.43 -0.51
C LEU A 23 10.21 5.37 -1.32
N ASP A 24 10.55 6.64 -1.44
CA ASP A 24 9.82 7.63 -2.25
C ASP A 24 9.75 7.22 -3.72
N LYS A 25 10.86 6.70 -4.27
CA LYS A 25 10.89 6.15 -5.63
C LYS A 25 9.98 4.93 -5.77
N CYS A 26 10.01 4.01 -4.81
CA CYS A 26 9.13 2.84 -4.78
C CYS A 26 7.66 3.25 -4.74
N LYS A 27 7.30 4.17 -3.83
CA LYS A 27 5.98 4.81 -3.72
C LYS A 27 5.54 5.40 -5.06
N GLY A 28 6.38 6.21 -5.71
CA GLY A 28 6.05 6.82 -7.01
C GLY A 28 5.83 5.80 -8.13
N ASN A 29 6.50 4.64 -8.10
CA ASN A 29 6.23 3.55 -9.04
C ASN A 29 4.91 2.85 -8.75
N LEU A 30 4.57 2.63 -7.47
CA LEU A 30 3.28 2.08 -7.04
C LEU A 30 2.12 3.03 -7.36
N GLU A 31 2.31 4.35 -7.22
CA GLU A 31 1.32 5.35 -7.64
C GLU A 31 1.06 5.30 -9.14
N LYS A 32 2.10 5.14 -9.97
CA LYS A 32 1.93 4.96 -11.42
C LYS A 32 1.15 3.69 -11.74
N LEU A 33 1.45 2.58 -11.06
CA LEU A 33 0.71 1.33 -11.21
C LEU A 33 -0.76 1.53 -10.84
N LEU A 34 -1.05 2.15 -9.69
CA LEU A 34 -2.41 2.40 -9.23
C LEU A 34 -3.17 3.32 -10.20
N PHE A 35 -2.51 4.36 -10.72
CA PHE A 35 -3.07 5.21 -11.76
C PHE A 35 -3.48 4.41 -13.02
N ASP A 36 -2.61 3.51 -13.49
CA ASP A 36 -2.90 2.64 -14.65
C ASP A 36 -4.11 1.72 -14.36
N VAL A 37 -4.18 1.15 -13.15
CA VAL A 37 -5.30 0.31 -12.68
C VAL A 37 -6.61 1.07 -12.63
N VAL A 38 -6.65 2.24 -11.99
CA VAL A 38 -7.86 3.07 -11.86
C VAL A 38 -8.35 3.51 -13.24
N LYS A 39 -7.43 3.91 -14.12
CA LYS A 39 -7.76 4.27 -15.50
C LYS A 39 -8.37 3.12 -16.29
N LEU A 40 -7.82 1.91 -16.18
CA LEU A 40 -8.35 0.72 -16.84
C LEU A 40 -9.72 0.30 -16.28
N SER A 41 -9.89 0.47 -14.96
CA SER A 41 -11.09 0.09 -14.22
C SER A 41 -12.31 0.96 -14.51
N LYS A 42 -12.11 2.20 -15.00
CA LYS A 42 -13.20 3.13 -15.30
C LYS A 42 -14.26 2.50 -16.24
N GLY A 43 -15.48 2.38 -15.75
CA GLY A 43 -16.61 1.77 -16.47
C GLY A 43 -16.53 0.24 -16.59
N ARG A 44 -15.73 -0.43 -15.76
CA ARG A 44 -15.58 -1.89 -15.71
C ARG A 44 -15.74 -2.48 -14.30
N VAL A 45 -15.88 -1.62 -13.29
CA VAL A 45 -16.11 -2.02 -11.90
C VAL A 45 -17.57 -2.43 -11.69
N ARG A 46 -17.81 -3.46 -10.88
CA ARG A 46 -19.16 -3.91 -10.49
C ARG A 46 -19.79 -2.90 -9.52
N GLN A 47 -21.10 -2.69 -9.60
CA GLN A 47 -21.81 -1.77 -8.70
C GLN A 47 -21.58 -2.11 -7.21
N SER A 48 -21.54 -3.40 -6.85
CA SER A 48 -21.29 -3.84 -5.48
C SER A 48 -19.96 -3.34 -4.89
N ILE A 49 -18.93 -3.17 -5.73
CA ILE A 49 -17.62 -2.67 -5.31
C ILE A 49 -17.70 -1.15 -5.06
N VAL A 50 -18.42 -0.43 -5.91
CA VAL A 50 -18.66 1.01 -5.73
C VAL A 50 -19.46 1.28 -4.46
N ASP A 51 -20.50 0.48 -4.21
CA ASP A 51 -21.39 0.64 -3.06
C ASP A 51 -20.72 0.22 -1.73
N SER A 52 -19.71 -0.65 -1.78
CA SER A 52 -19.02 -1.14 -0.58
C SER A 52 -18.18 -0.07 0.14
N GLY A 53 -17.76 0.99 -0.58
CA GLY A 53 -16.79 1.96 -0.07
C GLY A 53 -15.36 1.41 0.08
N GLU A 54 -15.07 0.19 -0.41
CA GLU A 54 -13.75 -0.44 -0.24
C GLU A 54 -12.64 0.23 -1.07
N VAL A 55 -13.00 0.89 -2.17
CA VAL A 55 -12.04 1.59 -3.05
C VAL A 55 -11.78 3.03 -2.58
N PHE A 56 -12.79 3.69 -2.01
CA PHE A 56 -12.70 5.07 -1.53
C PHE A 56 -13.64 5.29 -0.35
N THR A 57 -13.13 5.97 0.68
CA THR A 57 -13.93 6.43 1.82
C THR A 57 -13.92 7.96 1.87
N GLU A 58 -14.90 8.56 2.53
CA GLU A 58 -14.96 10.02 2.72
C GLU A 58 -13.73 10.59 3.44
N TYR A 59 -13.00 9.77 4.20
CA TYR A 59 -11.81 10.18 4.95
C TYR A 59 -10.51 10.11 4.13
N THR A 60 -10.46 9.31 3.06
CA THR A 60 -9.20 9.00 2.35
C THR A 60 -8.48 10.26 1.89
N LEU A 61 -9.19 11.20 1.24
CA LEU A 61 -8.58 12.40 0.68
C LEU A 61 -8.04 13.36 1.75
N GLU A 62 -8.78 13.57 2.84
CA GLU A 62 -8.34 14.45 3.92
C GLU A 62 -7.20 13.82 4.73
N THR A 63 -7.19 12.49 4.87
CA THR A 63 -6.07 11.76 5.47
C THR A 63 -4.79 11.95 4.65
N GLU A 64 -4.83 11.77 3.33
CA GLU A 64 -3.65 11.99 2.48
C GLU A 64 -3.11 13.42 2.59
N LYS A 65 -3.98 14.43 2.59
CA LYS A 65 -3.56 15.84 2.77
C LYS A 65 -2.90 16.08 4.12
N LYS A 66 -3.47 15.54 5.20
CA LYS A 66 -2.90 15.67 6.55
C LYS A 66 -1.57 14.93 6.65
N THR A 67 -1.47 13.72 6.11
CA THR A 67 -0.23 12.95 6.08
C THR A 67 0.85 13.71 5.31
N GLU A 68 0.56 14.24 4.12
CA GLU A 68 1.51 15.07 3.36
C GLU A 68 1.93 16.30 4.16
N HIS A 69 0.97 17.00 4.80
CA HIS A 69 1.25 18.18 5.60
C HIS A 69 2.20 17.92 6.77
N TYR A 70 1.99 16.85 7.54
CA TYR A 70 2.78 16.56 8.74
C TYR A 70 4.10 15.84 8.46
N THR A 71 4.17 15.04 7.40
CA THR A 71 5.37 14.25 7.07
C THR A 71 6.27 14.93 6.03
N GLY A 72 5.72 15.82 5.21
CA GLY A 72 6.40 16.39 4.06
C GLY A 72 6.57 15.40 2.88
N ILE A 73 6.04 14.18 2.99
CA ILE A 73 6.08 13.16 1.94
C ILE A 73 4.96 13.47 0.96
N ASN A 74 5.30 13.71 -0.31
CA ASN A 74 4.29 14.03 -1.32
C ASN A 74 3.38 12.82 -1.60
N ILE A 75 2.07 13.04 -1.73
CA ILE A 75 1.10 12.00 -2.05
C ILE A 75 0.29 12.43 -3.27
N ASN A 76 0.21 11.59 -4.29
CA ASN A 76 -0.56 11.89 -5.49
C ASN A 76 -2.08 11.68 -5.27
N SER A 77 -2.72 12.59 -4.54
CA SER A 77 -4.16 12.56 -4.26
C SER A 77 -5.05 12.73 -5.49
N LYS A 78 -4.49 13.01 -6.68
CA LYS A 78 -5.27 12.97 -7.93
C LYS A 78 -5.79 11.56 -8.21
N ILE A 79 -5.03 10.53 -7.82
CA ILE A 79 -5.45 9.14 -7.95
C ILE A 79 -6.71 8.90 -7.10
N THR A 80 -6.70 9.37 -5.86
CA THR A 80 -7.83 9.29 -4.93
C THR A 80 -9.09 9.98 -5.47
N THR A 81 -8.94 11.12 -6.14
CA THR A 81 -10.06 11.77 -6.84
C THR A 81 -10.57 10.90 -8.00
N MET A 82 -9.68 10.26 -8.76
CA MET A 82 -10.09 9.35 -9.83
C MET A 82 -10.78 8.09 -9.30
N GLU A 83 -10.38 7.59 -8.13
CA GLU A 83 -11.00 6.46 -7.43
C GLU A 83 -12.42 6.82 -6.98
N LYS A 84 -12.61 8.02 -6.40
CA LYS A 84 -13.93 8.55 -6.06
C LYS A 84 -14.86 8.65 -7.27
N ASP A 85 -14.31 8.99 -8.44
CA ASP A 85 -15.05 9.12 -9.70
C ASP A 85 -15.23 7.77 -10.44
N LEU A 86 -14.84 6.64 -9.85
CA LEU A 86 -15.09 5.32 -10.43
C LEU A 86 -16.58 5.04 -10.44
N MET A 87 -17.11 4.85 -11.64
CA MET A 87 -18.52 4.52 -11.85
C MET A 87 -18.67 3.16 -12.50
N CYS A 88 -19.74 2.45 -12.13
CA CYS A 88 -20.21 1.29 -12.85
C CYS A 88 -20.71 1.73 -14.23
N ALA A 89 -20.43 0.94 -15.26
CA ALA A 89 -21.06 1.09 -16.57
C ALA A 89 -21.65 -0.26 -16.99
N PRO A 90 -22.72 -0.27 -17.83
CA PRO A 90 -23.28 -1.50 -18.35
C PRO A 90 -22.16 -2.34 -19.00
N LYS A 91 -22.15 -3.64 -18.71
CA LYS A 91 -21.08 -4.61 -19.02
C LYS A 91 -20.43 -4.32 -20.38
N LYS A 92 -19.32 -3.58 -20.38
CA LYS A 92 -18.42 -3.61 -21.53
C LYS A 92 -17.78 -4.99 -21.55
N GLY A 93 -17.88 -5.68 -22.69
CA GLY A 93 -17.20 -6.95 -22.89
C GLY A 93 -15.70 -6.78 -22.63
N ILE A 94 -15.09 -7.79 -22.02
CA ILE A 94 -13.63 -7.88 -21.91
C ILE A 94 -13.12 -8.21 -23.32
N ASP A 95 -12.48 -7.24 -23.96
CA ASP A 95 -11.77 -7.49 -25.22
C ASP A 95 -10.35 -8.01 -24.93
N SER A 96 -9.71 -8.58 -25.96
CA SER A 96 -8.35 -9.13 -25.85
C SER A 96 -7.31 -8.07 -25.46
N LYS A 97 -7.55 -6.78 -25.74
CA LYS A 97 -6.65 -5.69 -25.37
C LYS A 97 -6.70 -5.43 -23.86
N VAL A 98 -7.90 -5.40 -23.27
CA VAL A 98 -8.08 -5.26 -21.82
C VAL A 98 -7.41 -6.43 -21.10
N ALA A 99 -7.61 -7.66 -21.56
CA ALA A 99 -6.96 -8.84 -20.96
C ALA A 99 -5.41 -8.74 -21.01
N SER A 100 -4.85 -8.30 -22.13
CA SER A 100 -3.40 -8.05 -22.25
C SER A 100 -2.94 -6.95 -21.28
N CYS A 101 -3.66 -5.84 -21.19
CA CYS A 101 -3.33 -4.76 -20.25
C CYS A 101 -3.36 -5.22 -18.80
N VAL A 102 -4.34 -6.04 -18.40
CA VAL A 102 -4.39 -6.62 -17.05
C VAL A 102 -3.18 -7.49 -16.79
N LYS A 103 -2.80 -8.36 -17.75
CA LYS A 103 -1.59 -9.19 -17.63
C LYS A 103 -0.32 -8.35 -17.47
N ASP A 104 -0.18 -7.29 -18.25
CA ASP A 104 0.98 -6.38 -18.17
C ASP A 104 1.03 -5.63 -16.84
N ILE A 105 -0.13 -5.18 -16.34
CA ILE A 105 -0.28 -4.56 -15.01
C ILE A 105 0.12 -5.56 -13.91
N ASN A 106 -0.37 -6.80 -13.96
CA ASN A 106 -0.03 -7.82 -12.97
C ASN A 106 1.47 -8.13 -12.96
N ASN A 107 2.09 -8.30 -14.13
CA ASN A 107 3.53 -8.51 -14.24
C ASN A 107 4.35 -7.33 -13.68
N LYS A 108 3.88 -6.10 -13.90
CA LYS A 108 4.49 -4.89 -13.32
C LYS A 108 4.28 -4.84 -11.81
N ALA A 109 3.10 -5.22 -11.33
CA ALA A 109 2.78 -5.27 -9.91
C ALA A 109 3.68 -6.25 -9.17
N ILE A 110 3.84 -7.48 -9.67
CA ILE A 110 4.73 -8.49 -9.07
C ILE A 110 6.15 -7.93 -8.87
N LYS A 111 6.74 -7.34 -9.92
CA LYS A 111 8.08 -6.75 -9.84
C LYS A 111 8.18 -5.64 -8.80
N LEU A 112 7.20 -4.73 -8.76
CA LEU A 112 7.21 -3.61 -7.80
C LEU A 112 7.00 -4.08 -6.36
N ILE A 113 6.22 -5.14 -6.16
CA ILE A 113 6.02 -5.74 -4.84
C ILE A 113 7.28 -6.50 -4.40
N ASP A 114 7.96 -7.21 -5.30
CA ASP A 114 9.27 -7.82 -5.04
C ASP A 114 10.31 -6.77 -4.61
N GLU A 115 10.42 -5.67 -5.36
CA GLU A 115 11.30 -4.55 -5.00
C GLU A 115 10.96 -3.96 -3.61
N LEU A 116 9.68 -3.85 -3.26
CA LEU A 116 9.24 -3.37 -1.95
C LEU A 116 9.55 -4.36 -0.83
N ILE A 117 9.37 -5.66 -1.07
CA ILE A 117 9.70 -6.72 -0.10
C ILE A 117 11.19 -6.70 0.21
N ASP A 118 12.04 -6.67 -0.82
CA ASP A 118 13.50 -6.60 -0.65
C ASP A 118 13.92 -5.36 0.14
N LEU A 119 13.30 -4.21 -0.15
CA LEU A 119 13.57 -2.97 0.57
C LEU A 119 13.13 -3.06 2.04
N LYS A 120 11.96 -3.64 2.33
CA LYS A 120 11.49 -3.86 3.70
C LYS A 120 12.39 -4.82 4.48
N MET A 121 12.83 -5.92 3.86
CA MET A 121 13.75 -6.88 4.47
C MET A 121 15.10 -6.24 4.79
N LYS A 122 15.62 -5.40 3.89
CA LYS A 122 16.83 -4.60 4.15
C LYS A 122 16.64 -3.64 5.32
N ILE A 123 15.52 -2.93 5.38
CA ILE A 123 15.19 -2.03 6.50
C ILE A 123 15.15 -2.83 7.81
N LEU A 124 14.47 -3.98 7.82
CA LEU A 124 14.40 -4.84 9.00
C LEU A 124 15.78 -5.29 9.47
N ASP A 125 16.65 -5.78 8.56
CA ASP A 125 18.03 -6.17 8.91
C ASP A 125 18.81 -4.99 9.50
N ASP A 126 18.70 -3.81 8.89
CA ASP A 126 19.38 -2.61 9.37
C ASP A 126 18.86 -2.16 10.75
N VAL A 127 17.57 -2.35 11.05
CA VAL A 127 17.00 -2.09 12.38
C VAL A 127 17.50 -3.10 13.40
N LEU A 128 17.42 -4.40 13.10
CA LEU A 128 17.82 -5.49 14.01
C LEU A 128 19.33 -5.47 14.30
N CYS A 129 20.14 -5.02 13.35
CA CYS A 129 21.57 -4.83 13.52
C CYS A 129 21.96 -3.44 14.10
N CYS A 130 20.98 -2.61 14.49
CA CYS A 130 21.21 -1.26 15.01
C CYS A 130 22.00 -0.34 14.06
N LYS A 131 21.90 -0.54 12.75
CA LYS A 131 22.59 0.26 11.72
C LYS A 131 21.83 1.56 11.38
N ILE A 132 20.52 1.58 11.58
CA ILE A 132 19.66 2.75 11.36
C ILE A 132 18.82 3.07 12.60
N PHE A 133 18.54 4.35 12.79
CA PHE A 133 17.52 4.81 13.73
C PHE A 133 16.20 5.07 12.98
N THR A 134 15.10 4.54 13.51
CA THR A 134 13.75 4.73 12.96
C THR A 134 12.72 4.63 14.07
N SER A 135 11.57 5.29 13.91
CA SER A 135 10.39 5.10 14.77
C SER A 135 9.49 3.93 14.33
N ASN A 136 9.84 3.24 13.25
CA ASN A 136 9.15 2.01 12.84
C ASN A 136 9.55 0.87 13.80
N TYR A 137 8.56 0.24 14.44
CA TYR A 137 8.81 -0.94 15.25
C TYR A 137 9.29 -2.11 14.38
N PRO A 138 10.30 -2.91 14.79
CA PRO A 138 10.77 -4.07 14.01
C PRO A 138 9.62 -5.03 13.66
N SER A 139 8.73 -5.31 14.62
CA SER A 139 7.55 -6.15 14.41
C SER A 139 6.59 -5.57 13.37
N LEU A 140 6.40 -4.25 13.34
CA LEU A 140 5.60 -3.59 12.30
C LEU A 140 6.25 -3.75 10.92
N VAL A 141 7.58 -3.67 10.82
CA VAL A 141 8.28 -3.90 9.55
C VAL A 141 8.09 -5.35 9.09
N GLU A 142 8.27 -6.33 9.99
CA GLU A 142 8.00 -7.75 9.75
C GLU A 142 6.56 -7.99 9.27
N HIS A 143 5.58 -7.47 10.00
CA HIS A 143 4.16 -7.53 9.65
C HIS A 143 3.90 -7.05 8.22
N THR A 144 4.42 -5.87 7.86
CA THR A 144 4.20 -5.33 6.51
C THR A 144 4.94 -6.11 5.43
N ILE A 145 5.97 -6.90 5.75
CA ILE A 145 6.63 -7.83 4.83
C ILE A 145 5.68 -8.98 4.52
N GLU A 146 5.06 -9.58 5.54
CA GLU A 146 4.13 -10.70 5.36
C GLU A 146 2.88 -10.27 4.58
N GLU A 147 2.33 -9.08 4.86
CA GLU A 147 1.24 -8.50 4.04
C GLU A 147 1.63 -8.33 2.57
N ALA A 148 2.88 -7.92 2.29
CA ALA A 148 3.36 -7.73 0.92
C ALA A 148 3.55 -9.08 0.21
N LYS A 149 4.09 -10.10 0.89
CA LYS A 149 4.21 -11.47 0.36
C LYS A 149 2.85 -12.08 0.05
N LEU A 150 1.86 -11.89 0.92
CA LEU A 150 0.50 -12.35 0.67
C LEU A 150 -0.15 -11.62 -0.51
N TYR A 151 -0.01 -10.30 -0.57
CA TYR A 151 -0.54 -9.53 -1.71
C TYR A 151 0.10 -10.00 -3.02
N ARG A 152 1.41 -10.29 -3.01
CA ARG A 152 2.11 -10.86 -4.15
C ARG A 152 1.53 -12.22 -4.57
N SER A 153 1.20 -13.10 -3.64
CA SER A 153 0.63 -14.42 -3.97
C SER A 153 -0.78 -14.31 -4.56
N TYR A 154 -1.55 -13.27 -4.22
CA TYR A 154 -2.83 -13.01 -4.86
C TYR A 154 -2.70 -12.60 -6.32
N ILE A 155 -1.67 -11.82 -6.67
CA ILE A 155 -1.43 -11.44 -8.07
C ILE A 155 -1.00 -12.65 -8.92
N ASP A 156 -0.31 -13.62 -8.29
CA ASP A 156 0.19 -14.85 -8.91
C ASP A 156 -0.85 -16.00 -8.93
N GLU A 157 -2.12 -15.69 -8.60
CA GLU A 157 -3.26 -16.64 -8.56
C GLU A 157 -3.05 -17.88 -7.66
N VAL A 158 -2.29 -17.75 -6.57
CA VAL A 158 -2.11 -18.83 -5.59
C VAL A 158 -3.32 -18.91 -4.64
N ASP A 159 -3.76 -20.14 -4.39
CA ASP A 159 -4.92 -20.57 -3.61
C ASP A 159 -5.42 -19.59 -2.52
N ILE A 160 -6.61 -19.02 -2.76
CA ILE A 160 -7.34 -18.06 -1.93
C ILE A 160 -8.02 -18.77 -0.72
N SER A 161 -7.81 -20.09 -0.55
CA SER A 161 -8.44 -20.85 0.53
C SER A 161 -7.89 -20.56 1.94
N LYS A 162 -6.72 -19.91 2.06
CA LYS A 162 -6.04 -19.64 3.34
C LYS A 162 -6.17 -18.20 3.86
N THR A 163 -7.20 -17.48 3.42
CA THR A 163 -7.28 -16.02 3.58
C THR A 163 -7.79 -15.58 4.96
N GLU A 164 -8.75 -16.28 5.56
CA GLU A 164 -9.43 -15.80 6.79
C GLU A 164 -8.53 -15.83 8.05
N ALA A 165 -7.84 -16.95 8.30
CA ALA A 165 -6.97 -17.09 9.48
C ALA A 165 -5.81 -16.09 9.46
N PHE A 166 -5.23 -15.86 8.27
CA PHE A 166 -4.18 -14.86 8.09
C PHE A 166 -4.71 -13.44 8.37
N TRP A 167 -5.85 -13.05 7.79
CA TRP A 167 -6.40 -11.72 8.04
C TRP A 167 -6.80 -11.50 9.51
N ASN A 168 -7.24 -12.55 10.22
CA ASN A 168 -7.51 -12.45 11.66
C ASN A 168 -6.25 -12.11 12.47
N GLU A 169 -5.11 -12.70 12.12
CA GLU A 169 -3.82 -12.40 12.74
C GLU A 169 -3.36 -10.96 12.40
N ILE A 170 -3.46 -10.57 11.13
CA ILE A 170 -3.14 -9.20 10.69
C ILE A 170 -3.96 -8.14 11.41
N MET A 171 -5.27 -8.37 11.59
CA MET A 171 -6.15 -7.42 12.26
C MET A 171 -5.88 -7.33 13.77
N MET A 172 -5.46 -8.43 14.41
CA MET A 172 -5.00 -8.41 15.79
C MET A 172 -3.76 -7.51 15.92
N GLU A 173 -2.78 -7.65 15.03
CA GLU A 173 -1.58 -6.81 15.04
C GLU A 173 -1.89 -5.33 14.79
N HIS A 174 -2.76 -5.02 13.83
CA HIS A 174 -3.22 -3.64 13.60
C HIS A 174 -3.83 -3.03 14.87
N SER A 175 -4.66 -3.78 15.61
CA SER A 175 -5.24 -3.31 16.87
C SER A 175 -4.18 -3.01 17.94
N LEU A 176 -3.12 -3.84 18.01
CA LEU A 176 -1.99 -3.65 18.90
C LEU A 176 -1.19 -2.39 18.52
N TYR A 177 -0.90 -2.19 17.24
CA TYR A 177 -0.18 -0.99 16.78
C TYR A 177 -0.96 0.29 17.08
N ILE A 178 -2.27 0.31 16.85
CA ILE A 178 -3.12 1.45 17.21
C ILE A 178 -3.01 1.76 18.71
N LEU A 179 -3.08 0.74 19.57
CA LEU A 179 -2.96 0.90 21.02
C LEU A 179 -1.58 1.47 21.40
N ILE A 180 -0.49 0.92 20.84
CA ILE A 180 0.87 1.37 21.11
C ILE A 180 1.05 2.84 20.72
N TYR A 181 0.61 3.23 19.52
CA TYR A 181 0.71 4.62 19.09
C TYR A 181 -0.12 5.56 19.96
N LEU A 182 -1.33 5.18 20.38
CA LEU A 182 -2.16 5.99 21.29
C LEU A 182 -1.52 6.16 22.68
N LEU A 183 -0.94 5.09 23.23
CA LEU A 183 -0.26 5.15 24.54
C LEU A 183 1.00 6.02 24.50
N PHE A 184 1.75 6.00 23.39
CA PHE A 184 2.91 6.88 23.21
C PHE A 184 2.53 8.37 23.31
N PHE A 185 1.36 8.76 22.79
CA PHE A 185 0.84 10.12 22.90
C PHE A 185 0.32 10.49 24.31
N MET A 186 0.03 9.52 25.17
CA MET A 186 -0.47 9.77 26.53
C MET A 186 0.63 9.94 27.58
N ILE A 187 1.88 9.59 27.25
CA ILE A 187 3.03 9.60 28.17
C ILE A 187 3.89 10.88 27.98
N ILE A 188 3.58 11.71 26.98
CA ILE A 188 4.20 13.01 26.71
C ILE A 188 3.24 14.11 27.14
#